data_AF-A0A671MMM8-F1
#
_entry.id   AF-A0A671MMM8-F1
#
_cell.length_a   1.000
_cell.length_b   1.000
_cell.length_c   1.000
_cell.angle_alpha   90.00
_cell.angle_beta   90.00
_cell.angle_gamma   90.00
#
_symmetry.space_group_name_H-M   'P 1'
#
loop_
_entity.id
_entity.type
_entity.pdbx_description
1 polymer ?
#
loop_
_entity_poly.entity_id
_entity_poly.type
_entity_poly.pdbx_seq_one_letter_code
_entity_poly.pdbx_strand_id
1 'polypeptide(L)' 'MACAADSCIQFTRHASDVLLNLNRLRSRDIFTDVTILVNRQQFRAH' A
#
# COMPACT_ATOMS: atom_id res chain seq x y z
N MET A 1 -34.54 -14.36 15.54
CA MET A 1 -33.39 -13.43 15.64
C MET A 1 -32.92 -13.14 14.23
N ALA A 2 -33.28 -11.98 13.67
CA ALA A 2 -32.64 -11.51 12.46
C ALA A 2 -31.25 -11.03 12.85
N CYS A 3 -30.21 -11.82 12.51
CA CYS A 3 -28.85 -11.31 12.50
C CYS A 3 -28.88 -10.07 11.60
N ALA A 4 -28.57 -8.89 12.14
CA ALA A 4 -28.23 -7.76 11.29
C ALA A 4 -27.18 -8.29 10.31
N ALA A 5 -27.52 -8.36 9.03
CA ALA A 5 -26.52 -8.64 8.01
C ALA A 5 -25.45 -7.56 8.19
N ASP A 6 -24.24 -7.96 8.57
CA ASP A 6 -23.12 -7.04 8.76
C ASP A 6 -23.07 -6.13 7.54
N SER A 7 -23.36 -4.84 7.74
CA SER A 7 -23.45 -3.83 6.69
C SER A 7 -22.04 -3.48 6.20
N CYS A 8 -21.35 -4.47 5.66
CA CYS A 8 -19.99 -4.37 5.14
C CYS A 8 -20.05 -3.70 3.77
N ILE A 9 -19.64 -2.43 3.71
CA ILE A 9 -19.61 -1.67 2.48
C ILE A 9 -18.27 -1.95 1.79
N GLN A 10 -18.33 -2.53 0.59
CA GLN A 10 -17.15 -2.70 -0.23
C GLN A 10 -16.76 -1.38 -0.91
N PHE A 11 -15.61 -0.84 -0.53
CA PHE A 11 -15.00 0.30 -1.20
C PHE A 11 -14.21 -0.18 -2.42
N THR A 12 -14.85 -0.15 -3.59
CA THR A 12 -14.32 -0.75 -4.82
C THR A 12 -12.99 -0.16 -5.32
N ARG A 13 -12.65 1.08 -4.94
CA ARG A 13 -11.38 1.73 -5.30
C ARG A 13 -10.31 1.71 -4.20
N HIS A 14 -10.66 1.25 -3.00
CA HIS A 14 -9.80 1.41 -1.82
C HIS A 14 -8.42 0.78 -2.00
N ALA A 15 -8.34 -0.43 -2.54
CA ALA A 15 -7.07 -1.11 -2.76
C ALA A 15 -6.15 -0.32 -3.72
N SER A 16 -6.71 0.22 -4.79
CA SER A 16 -5.97 1.05 -5.76
C SER A 16 -5.49 2.36 -5.13
N ASP A 17 -6.34 3.00 -4.33
CA ASP A 17 -5.99 4.25 -3.63
C ASP A 17 -4.87 4.02 -2.58
N VAL A 18 -4.92 2.90 -1.86
CA VAL A 18 -3.87 2.49 -0.92
C VAL A 18 -2.55 2.25 -1.66
N LEU A 19 -2.56 1.50 -2.77
CA LEU A 19 -1.35 1.24 -3.55
C LEU A 19 -0.76 2.52 -4.14
N LEU A 20 -1.60 3.44 -4.61
CA LEU A 20 -1.17 4.76 -5.08
C LEU A 20 -0.47 5.55 -3.98
N ASN A 21 -0.98 5.51 -2.75
CA ASN A 21 -0.37 6.17 -1.60
C ASN A 21 0.95 5.51 -1.18
N LEU A 22 1.04 4.17 -1.16
CA LEU A 22 2.30 3.47 -0.91
C LEU A 22 3.38 3.88 -1.93
N ASN A 23 3.03 4.01 -3.22
CA ASN A 23 3.99 4.47 -4.23
C ASN A 23 4.43 5.93 -4.02
N ARG A 24 3.53 6.80 -3.53
CA ARG A 24 3.88 8.20 -3.14
C ARG A 24 4.79 8.25 -1.92
N LEU A 25 4.64 7.33 -0.96
CA LEU A 25 5.53 7.21 0.19
C LEU A 25 6.92 6.74 -0.26
N ARG A 26 6.97 5.67 -1.08
CA ARG A 26 8.21 5.16 -1.68
C ARG A 26 8.94 6.21 -2.50
N SER A 27 8.25 7.01 -3.32
CA SER A 27 8.89 8.06 -4.14
C SER A 27 9.42 9.23 -3.33
N ARG A 28 8.91 9.45 -2.12
CA ARG A 28 9.36 10.46 -1.16
C ARG A 28 10.28 9.91 -0.09
N ASP A 29 10.64 8.63 -0.20
CA ASP A 29 11.52 7.95 0.74
C ASP A 29 11.01 7.91 2.20
N ILE A 30 9.67 7.90 2.35
CA ILE A 30 9.02 7.89 3.65
C ILE A 30 8.77 6.43 4.05
N PHE A 31 9.24 6.04 5.24
CA PHE A 31 9.12 4.69 5.78
C PHE A 31 9.63 3.57 4.86
N THR A 32 10.62 3.88 4.00
CA THR A 32 11.39 2.83 3.33
C THR A 32 12.38 2.23 4.33
N ASP A 33 12.33 0.92 4.52
CA ASP A 33 13.12 0.21 5.54
C ASP A 33 14.08 -0.83 4.93
N VAL A 34 13.94 -1.12 3.64
CA VAL A 34 14.84 -2.01 2.90
C VAL A 34 15.46 -1.30 1.68
N THR A 35 16.73 -1.63 1.42
CA THR A 35 17.43 -1.26 0.19
C THR A 35 17.84 -2.51 -0.57
N ILE A 36 17.33 -2.65 -1.79
CA ILE A 36 17.66 -3.76 -2.69
C ILE A 36 18.78 -3.31 -3.62
N LEU A 37 19.88 -4.06 -3.65
CA LEU A 37 21.01 -3.79 -4.55
C LEU A 37 20.96 -4.76 -5.74
N VAL A 38 20.79 -4.22 -6.96
CA VAL A 38 20.79 -5.01 -8.20
C VAL A 38 21.72 -4.34 -9.20
N ASN A 39 22.74 -5.06 -9.70
CA ASN A 39 23.71 -4.54 -10.67
C ASN A 39 24.29 -3.16 -10.28
N ARG A 40 24.62 -2.97 -8.99
CA ARG A 40 25.12 -1.70 -8.39
C ARG A 40 24.09 -0.56 -8.31
N GLN A 41 22.85 -0.76 -8.74
CA GLN A 41 21.75 0.17 -8.52
C GLN A 41 21.03 -0.14 -7.22
N GLN A 42 20.71 0.91 -6.46
CA GLN A 42 19.98 0.81 -5.19
C GLN A 42 18.51 1.14 -5.39
N PHE A 43 17.63 0.34 -4.78
CA PHE A 43 16.19 0.53 -4.80
C PHE A 43 15.67 0.53 -3.38
N ARG A 44 15.06 1.64 -2.95
CA ARG A 44 14.41 1.76 -1.64
C ARG A 44 12.95 1.34 -1.74
N ALA A 45 12.53 0.49 -0.82
CA ALA A 45 11.18 -0.08 -0.77
C ALA A 45 10.68 -0.17 0.67
N HIS A 46 9.45 -0.60 0.81
CA HIS A 46 8.82 -0.98 2.08
C HIS A 46 8.82 -2.51 2.17
#